data_AF-A0A3N6IJC7-F1
#
_entry.id   AF-A0A3N6IJC7-F1
#
_cell.length_a   1.000
_cell.length_b   1.000
_cell.length_c   1.000
_cell.angle_alpha   90.00
_cell.angle_beta   90.00
_cell.angle_gamma   90.00
#
_symmetry.space_group_name_H-M   'P 1'
#
loop_
_entity.id
_entity.type
_entity.pdbx_description
1 polymer ?
#
loop_
_entity_poly.entity_id
_entity_poly.type
_entity_poly.pdbx_seq_one_letter_code
_entity_poly.pdbx_strand_id
1 'polypeptide(L)' 'MSNLAPLRAAEQAVAIEAARAYVADIGPIDMTNAGTLAGHLMAAETLLMTLVKAFEEHPGE' A
#
# COMPACT_ATOMS: atom_id res chain seq x y z
N MET A 1 1.54 -14.62 -26.07
CA MET A 1 1.85 -13.35 -25.37
C MET A 1 1.15 -13.39 -24.03
N SER A 2 1.91 -13.31 -22.95
CA SER A 2 1.47 -13.70 -21.60
C SER A 2 0.40 -12.74 -21.06
N ASN A 3 -0.73 -13.30 -20.60
CA ASN A 3 -1.87 -12.56 -20.01
C ASN A 3 -1.56 -11.98 -18.61
N LEU A 4 -0.29 -12.02 -18.19
CA LEU A 4 0.19 -11.67 -16.85
C LEU A 4 0.63 -10.21 -16.72
N ALA A 5 1.11 -9.58 -17.80
CA ALA A 5 1.55 -8.19 -17.73
C ALA A 5 0.39 -7.20 -17.43
N PRO A 6 -0.80 -7.33 -18.06
CA PRO A 6 -1.94 -6.49 -17.70
C PRO A 6 -2.44 -6.74 -16.27
N LEU A 7 -2.34 -7.99 -15.79
CA LEU A 7 -2.74 -8.35 -14.43
C LEU A 7 -1.83 -7.70 -13.38
N ARG A 8 -0.51 -7.78 -13.55
CA ARG A 8 0.45 -7.10 -12.65
C ARG A 8 0.23 -5.60 -12.61
N ALA A 9 0.03 -4.97 -13.78
CA ALA A 9 -0.23 -3.54 -13.84
C ALA A 9 -1.52 -3.15 -13.08
N ALA A 10 -2.55 -3.99 -13.14
CA ALA A 10 -3.79 -3.79 -12.39
C ALA A 10 -3.57 -3.95 -10.87
N GLU A 11 -2.83 -4.98 -10.43
CA GLU A 11 -2.51 -5.19 -9.01
C GLU A 11 -1.70 -4.03 -8.42
N GLN A 12 -0.72 -3.55 -9.17
CA GLN A 12 0.08 -2.37 -8.80
C GLN A 12 -0.78 -1.11 -8.69
N ALA A 13 -1.67 -0.88 -9.66
CA ALA A 13 -2.58 0.27 -9.63
C ALA A 13 -3.50 0.22 -8.40
N VAL A 14 -4.08 -0.94 -8.09
CA VAL A 14 -4.93 -1.13 -6.91
C VAL A 14 -4.16 -0.84 -5.62
N ALA A 15 -2.93 -1.34 -5.48
CA ALA A 15 -2.10 -1.09 -4.30
C ALA A 15 -1.76 0.40 -4.14
N ILE A 16 -1.46 1.09 -5.24
CA ILE A 16 -1.19 2.54 -5.25
C ILE A 16 -2.44 3.33 -4.83
N GLU A 17 -3.60 3.01 -5.40
CA GLU A 17 -4.85 3.71 -5.08
C GLU A 17 -5.26 3.51 -3.62
N ALA A 18 -5.06 2.31 -3.06
CA ALA A 18 -5.29 2.05 -1.64
C ALA A 18 -4.41 2.93 -0.74
N ALA A 19 -3.11 3.06 -1.07
CA ALA A 19 -2.19 3.91 -0.32
C ALA A 19 -2.57 5.40 -0.44
N ARG A 20 -2.96 5.86 -1.64
CA ARG A 20 -3.44 7.24 -1.86
C ARG A 20 -4.71 7.53 -1.08
N ALA A 21 -5.67 6.62 -1.07
CA ALA A 21 -6.91 6.75 -0.33
C ALA A 21 -6.63 6.87 1.18
N TYR A 22 -5.74 6.04 1.72
CA TYR A 22 -5.35 6.13 3.13
C TYR A 22 -4.73 7.48 3.49
N VAL A 23 -3.81 7.99 2.66
CA VAL A 23 -3.19 9.31 2.88
C VAL A 23 -4.21 10.44 2.77
N ALA A 24 -5.20 10.33 1.89
CA ALA A 24 -6.27 11.31 1.77
C ALA A 24 -7.22 11.30 2.99
N ASP A 25 -7.43 10.13 3.60
CA ASP A 25 -8.38 9.93 4.71
C ASP A 25 -7.77 10.23 6.09
N ILE A 26 -6.46 10.02 6.27
CA ILE A 26 -5.79 10.08 7.57
C ILE A 26 -5.94 11.45 8.29
N GLY A 27 -6.11 12.53 7.53
CA GLY A 27 -6.29 13.88 8.07
C GLY A 27 -5.18 14.31 9.07
N PRO A 28 -5.44 15.29 9.93
CA PRO A 28 -4.52 15.65 11.01
C PRO A 28 -4.42 14.53 12.05
N ILE A 29 -3.21 14.06 12.32
CA ILE A 29 -2.94 13.06 13.36
C ILE A 29 -2.77 13.78 14.71
N ASP A 30 -3.47 13.31 15.75
CA ASP A 30 -3.22 13.74 17.12
C ASP A 30 -1.88 13.16 17.63
N MET A 31 -0.85 14.00 17.60
CA MET A 31 0.51 13.64 18.02
C MET A 31 0.66 13.52 19.55
N THR A 32 -0.36 13.88 20.34
CA THR A 32 -0.34 13.73 21.80
C THR A 32 -0.84 12.36 22.26
N ASN A 33 -1.52 11.63 21.38
CA ASN A 33 -2.00 10.28 21.63
C ASN A 33 -1.09 9.25 20.94
N ALA A 34 -0.19 8.65 21.73
CA ALA A 34 0.75 7.64 21.26
C ALA A 34 0.05 6.40 20.66
N GLY A 35 -1.13 6.03 21.16
CA GLY A 35 -1.89 4.90 20.64
C GLY A 35 -2.44 5.17 19.24
N THR A 36 -2.98 6.36 19.01
CA THR A 36 -3.44 6.80 17.69
C THR A 36 -2.30 6.87 16.69
N LEU A 37 -1.17 7.48 17.08
CA LEU A 37 0.04 7.52 16.23
C LEU A 37 0.52 6.11 15.86
N ALA A 38 0.61 5.19 16.83
CA ALA A 38 1.02 3.82 16.58
C ALA A 38 0.06 3.10 15.61
N GLY A 39 -1.25 3.28 15.78
CA GLY A 39 -2.26 2.71 14.88
C GLY A 39 -2.08 3.18 13.44
N HIS A 40 -1.81 4.47 13.23
CA HIS A 40 -1.54 5.02 11.90
C HIS A 40 -0.26 4.49 11.26
N LEU A 41 0.79 4.29 12.06
CA LEU A 41 2.05 3.72 11.59
C LEU A 41 1.88 2.25 11.16
N MET A 42 1.15 1.44 11.94
CA MET A 42 0.86 0.04 11.58
C MET A 42 0.02 -0.08 10.31
N ALA A 43 -0.99 0.79 10.15
CA ALA A 43 -1.79 0.84 8.93
C ALA A 43 -0.94 1.24 7.71
N ALA A 44 -0.05 2.24 7.86
CA ALA A 44 0.88 2.63 6.82
C ALA A 44 1.85 1.50 6.44
N GLU A 45 2.41 0.79 7.43
CA GLU A 45 3.30 -0.36 7.21
C GLU A 45 2.59 -1.46 6.39
N THR A 46 1.33 -1.78 6.72
CA THR A 46 0.54 -2.78 6.00
C THR A 46 0.35 -2.41 4.52
N LEU A 47 0.10 -1.13 4.23
CA LEU A 47 -0.02 -0.62 2.86
C LEU A 47 1.32 -0.67 2.12
N LEU A 48 2.42 -0.32 2.79
CA LEU A 48 3.76 -0.41 2.22
C LEU A 48 4.14 -1.86 1.89
N MET A 49 3.83 -2.83 2.76
CA MET A 49 4.02 -4.25 2.47
C MET A 49 3.21 -4.71 1.26
N THR A 50 1.97 -4.21 1.12
CA THR A 50 1.11 -4.51 -0.04
C THR A 50 1.70 -3.97 -1.33
N LEU A 51 2.23 -2.74 -1.29
CA LEU A 51 2.95 -2.14 -2.42
C LEU A 51 4.20 -2.94 -2.77
N VAL A 52 5.04 -3.29 -1.79
CA VAL A 52 6.24 -4.11 -2.02
C VAL A 52 5.86 -5.41 -2.72
N LYS A 53 4.85 -6.13 -2.21
CA LYS A 53 4.38 -7.38 -2.81
C LYS A 53 3.87 -7.20 -4.25
N ALA A 54 3.17 -6.11 -4.57
CA ALA A 54 2.68 -5.84 -5.92
C ALA A 54 3.81 -5.50 -6.92
N PHE A 55 4.98 -5.09 -6.41
CA PHE A 55 6.15 -4.72 -7.20
C PHE A 55 7.29 -5.75 -7.13
N GLU A 56 7.18 -6.79 -6.32
CA GLU A 56 8.13 -7.89 -6.30
C GLU A 56 8.15 -8.58 -7.67
N GLU A 57 9.33 -8.62 -8.29
CA GLU A 57 9.57 -9.45 -9.47
C GLU A 57 9.36 -10.91 -9.07
N HIS A 58 8.41 -11.60 -9.70
CA HIS A 58 8.28 -13.04 -9.52
C HIS A 58 9.56 -13.71 -10.06
N PRO A 59 10.35 -14.42 -9.24
CA PRO A 59 11.52 -15.14 -9.72
C PRO A 59 11.06 -16.32 -10.58
N GLY A 60 10.94 -16.06 -11.88
CA GLY A 60 10.46 -17.02 -12.89
C GLY A 60 10.30 -16.43 -14.29
N GLU A 61 10.85 -15.24 -14.56
CA GLU A 61 11.04 -14.69 -15.92
C GLU A 61 12.42 -15.11 -16.49
#